data_AF-A0A285TXC7-F1
#
_entry.id   AF-A0A285TXC7-F1
#
_cell.length_a   1.000
_cell.length_b   1.000
_cell.length_c   1.000
_cell.angle_alpha   90.00
_cell.angle_beta   90.00
_cell.angle_gamma   90.00
#
_symmetry.space_group_name_H-M   'P 1'
#
loop_
_entity.id
_entity.type
_entity.pdbx_description
1 polymer ?
#
loop_
_entity_poly.entity_id
_entity_poly.type
_entity_poly.pdbx_seq_one_letter_code
_entity_poly.pdbx_strand_id
1 'polypeptide(L)'
;MQTITKLSPHGARDLSSHEGVVTRAYRDPVHVLTIGAGFTNRSKAFREYWIQTRGHPLQPGDTITREETLKILPKIVDEEYGAAVVRHIKPKHQHHYDGAASVCFNLGPGAAKWKWAKALAAGDPAKAAALLRKTGTTAAGRRLPGLVKRRQAEALLIQRGIYATSGAIRVEPRETVAKASTASDELRHYQGILAKLGHYDGALDGLAGPKTTKAVRAFQAGHPHLKTDGILGPATAAALERAAAAGDAGATTIVALLVSGAGAAAAQGGAPEWVLWLAGAGAGVAVVGGVVMAWVYRDEIRHRLSGLFSRRASA
;
A
#
# COMPACT_ATOMS: atom_id res chain seq x y z
N MET A 1 -1.20 -17.32 36.36
CA MET A 1 -1.85 -17.13 35.05
C MET A 1 -1.11 -17.96 34.02
N GLN A 2 -1.84 -18.70 33.18
CA GLN A 2 -1.24 -19.47 32.08
C GLN A 2 -0.66 -18.52 31.02
N THR A 3 0.45 -18.93 30.40
CA THR A 3 1.05 -18.20 29.28
C THR A 3 0.14 -18.30 28.05
N ILE A 4 -0.13 -17.16 27.39
CA ILE A 4 -0.83 -17.13 26.12
C ILE A 4 0.12 -17.58 25.01
N THR A 5 -0.35 -18.49 24.15
CA THR A 5 0.46 -19.14 23.11
C THR A 5 -0.14 -19.06 21.71
N LYS A 6 -1.29 -18.40 21.57
CA LYS A 6 -2.08 -18.40 20.33
C LYS A 6 -2.51 -17.00 19.95
N LEU A 7 -2.43 -16.68 18.66
CA LEU A 7 -2.92 -15.44 18.10
C LEU A 7 -4.45 -15.42 18.15
N SER A 8 -5.03 -14.34 18.67
CA SER A 8 -6.49 -14.21 18.68
C SER A 8 -7.04 -13.87 17.29
N PRO A 9 -8.33 -14.11 17.01
CA PRO A 9 -8.98 -13.61 15.80
C PRO A 9 -8.90 -12.09 15.64
N HIS A 10 -8.90 -11.33 16.74
CA HIS A 10 -8.71 -9.88 16.71
C HIS A 10 -7.28 -9.50 16.34
N GLY A 11 -6.28 -10.18 16.93
CA GLY A 11 -4.87 -10.01 16.57
C GLY A 11 -4.57 -10.37 15.12
N ALA A 12 -5.19 -11.42 14.59
CA ALA A 12 -5.06 -11.81 13.19
C ALA A 12 -5.62 -10.74 12.23
N ARG A 13 -6.79 -10.18 12.55
CA ARG A 13 -7.35 -9.05 11.79
C ARG A 13 -6.45 -7.81 11.86
N ASP A 14 -5.95 -7.49 13.04
CA ASP A 14 -5.08 -6.33 13.25
C ASP A 14 -3.76 -6.46 12.46
N LEU A 15 -3.11 -7.62 12.56
CA LEU A 15 -1.92 -7.96 11.78
C LEU A 15 -2.19 -7.85 10.27
N SER A 16 -3.28 -8.43 9.79
CA SER A 16 -3.65 -8.38 8.37
C SER A 16 -3.88 -6.95 7.85
N SER A 17 -4.30 -6.03 8.73
CA SER A 17 -4.49 -4.61 8.39
C SER A 17 -3.17 -3.89 8.11
N HIS A 18 -2.06 -4.39 8.67
CA HIS A 18 -0.72 -3.84 8.45
C HIS A 18 -0.03 -4.43 7.22
N GLU A 19 -0.22 -5.72 6.94
CA GLU A 19 0.45 -6.40 5.81
C GLU A 19 -0.22 -6.12 4.46
N GLY A 20 -1.53 -5.82 4.49
CA GLY A 20 -2.34 -5.91 3.29
C GLY A 20 -2.56 -7.38 2.87
N VAL A 21 -3.65 -7.64 2.16
CA VAL A 21 -3.94 -8.98 1.64
C VAL A 21 -4.05 -8.90 0.13
N VAL A 22 -3.14 -9.58 -0.56
CA VAL A 22 -3.12 -9.71 -2.02
C VAL A 22 -3.68 -11.06 -2.40
N THR A 23 -4.83 -11.06 -3.08
CA THR A 23 -5.62 -12.28 -3.35
C THR A 23 -5.11 -13.10 -4.53
N ARG A 24 -4.12 -12.61 -5.28
CA ARG A 24 -3.49 -13.29 -6.41
C ARG A 24 -1.99 -13.37 -6.19
N ALA A 25 -1.38 -14.51 -6.50
CA ALA A 25 0.05 -14.71 -6.38
C ALA A 25 0.82 -13.70 -7.24
N TYR A 26 1.83 -13.05 -6.66
CA TYR A 26 2.67 -12.05 -7.30
C TYR A 26 4.13 -12.27 -6.90
N ARG A 27 5.07 -11.70 -7.66
CA ARG A 27 6.48 -11.66 -7.25
C ARG A 27 6.74 -10.35 -6.50
N ASP A 28 7.29 -10.46 -5.30
CA ASP A 28 7.70 -9.30 -4.52
C ASP A 28 8.97 -8.63 -5.12
N PRO A 29 9.43 -7.48 -4.58
CA PRO A 29 10.63 -6.79 -5.08
C PRO A 29 11.92 -7.60 -5.01
N VAL A 30 11.95 -8.69 -4.24
CA VAL A 30 13.09 -9.63 -4.16
C VAL A 30 12.82 -10.93 -4.94
N HIS A 31 11.86 -10.89 -5.86
CA HIS A 31 11.47 -11.95 -6.79
C HIS A 31 10.91 -13.24 -6.15
N VAL A 32 10.48 -13.17 -4.89
CA VAL A 32 9.85 -14.28 -4.17
C VAL A 32 8.34 -14.30 -4.47
N LEU A 33 7.85 -15.48 -4.84
CA LEU A 33 6.43 -15.68 -5.09
C LEU A 33 5.65 -15.59 -3.77
N THR A 34 4.71 -14.66 -3.72
CA THR A 34 4.02 -14.21 -2.52
C THR A 34 2.50 -14.12 -2.76
N ILE A 35 1.70 -14.48 -1.76
CA ILE A 35 0.23 -14.38 -1.80
C ILE A 35 -0.34 -14.05 -0.40
N GLY A 36 -1.60 -13.62 -0.32
CA GLY A 36 -2.29 -13.41 0.95
C GLY A 36 -1.65 -12.28 1.75
N ALA A 37 -1.36 -12.54 3.03
CA ALA A 37 -0.73 -11.60 3.96
C ALA A 37 0.82 -11.68 3.94
N GLY A 38 1.42 -11.99 2.79
CA GLY A 38 2.88 -12.17 2.66
C GLY A 38 3.34 -13.63 2.72
N PHE A 39 2.47 -14.58 2.41
CA PHE A 39 2.78 -16.01 2.43
C PHE A 39 3.61 -16.42 1.23
N THR A 40 4.62 -17.26 1.47
CA THR A 40 5.55 -17.74 0.44
C THR A 40 5.84 -19.23 0.63
N ASN A 41 6.35 -19.92 -0.39
CA ASN A 41 6.81 -21.32 -0.27
C ASN A 41 7.97 -21.52 0.73
N ARG A 42 8.54 -20.45 1.29
CA ARG A 42 9.55 -20.50 2.36
C ARG A 42 8.92 -20.75 3.73
N SER A 43 7.66 -20.34 3.93
CA SER A 43 6.90 -20.65 5.14
C SER A 43 6.52 -22.13 5.12
N LYS A 44 6.99 -22.90 6.11
CA LYS A 44 6.69 -24.33 6.21
C LYS A 44 5.20 -24.52 6.47
N ALA A 45 4.65 -23.77 7.42
CA ALA A 45 3.25 -23.88 7.81
C ALA A 45 2.30 -23.55 6.64
N PHE A 46 2.62 -22.50 5.88
CA PHE A 46 1.87 -22.15 4.68
C PHE A 46 2.03 -23.20 3.58
N ARG A 47 3.27 -23.63 3.28
CA ARG A 47 3.52 -24.58 2.19
C ARG A 47 2.80 -25.91 2.42
N GLU A 48 2.81 -26.42 3.65
CA GLU A 48 2.07 -27.64 4.01
C GLU A 48 0.56 -27.46 3.83
N TYR A 49 0.00 -26.35 4.33
CA TYR A 49 -1.41 -26.03 4.12
C TYR A 49 -1.77 -25.89 2.64
N TRP A 50 -0.91 -25.23 1.85
CA TRP A 50 -1.14 -24.98 0.43
C TRP A 50 -1.12 -26.27 -0.38
N ILE A 51 -0.12 -27.13 -0.16
CA ILE A 51 -0.04 -28.45 -0.81
C ILE A 51 -1.25 -29.31 -0.40
N GLN A 52 -1.64 -29.29 0.87
CA GLN A 52 -2.80 -30.06 1.34
C GLN A 52 -4.11 -29.60 0.69
N THR A 53 -4.25 -28.32 0.39
CA THR A 53 -5.52 -27.73 -0.12
C THR A 53 -5.56 -27.61 -1.64
N ARG A 54 -4.41 -27.46 -2.30
CA ARG A 54 -4.30 -27.25 -3.76
C ARG A 54 -3.59 -28.40 -4.49
N GLY A 55 -2.92 -29.30 -3.78
CA GLY A 55 -2.18 -30.42 -4.37
C GLY A 55 -0.80 -30.06 -4.94
N HIS A 56 -0.40 -28.79 -4.90
CA HIS A 56 0.89 -28.31 -5.38
C HIS A 56 1.43 -27.15 -4.51
N PRO A 57 2.75 -26.85 -4.55
CA PRO A 57 3.30 -25.63 -3.94
C PRO A 57 2.73 -24.36 -4.59
N LEU A 58 2.86 -23.20 -3.94
CA LEU A 58 2.39 -21.92 -4.49
C LEU A 58 3.02 -21.68 -5.87
N GLN A 59 2.18 -21.36 -6.85
CA GLN A 59 2.56 -21.16 -8.25
C GLN A 59 1.97 -19.84 -8.81
N PRO A 60 2.56 -19.28 -9.89
CA PRO A 60 1.98 -18.12 -10.56
C PRO A 60 0.55 -18.41 -11.03
N GLY A 61 -0.35 -17.45 -10.85
CA GLY A 61 -1.77 -17.58 -11.22
C GLY A 61 -2.69 -17.99 -10.07
N ASP A 62 -2.13 -18.58 -9.00
CA ASP A 62 -2.85 -18.97 -7.80
C ASP A 62 -3.61 -17.80 -7.16
N THR A 63 -4.75 -18.11 -6.54
CA THR A 63 -5.58 -17.16 -5.80
C THR A 63 -5.93 -17.65 -4.40
N ILE A 64 -6.06 -16.72 -3.46
CA ILE A 64 -6.52 -16.95 -2.09
C ILE A 64 -7.56 -15.89 -1.71
N THR A 65 -8.61 -16.26 -1.00
CA THR A 65 -9.57 -15.28 -0.47
C THR A 65 -9.02 -14.61 0.80
N ARG A 66 -9.61 -13.47 1.17
CA ARG A 66 -9.28 -12.81 2.45
C ARG A 66 -9.67 -13.67 3.65
N GLU A 67 -10.77 -14.41 3.55
CA GLU A 67 -11.24 -15.32 4.59
C GLU A 67 -10.29 -16.50 4.77
N GLU A 68 -9.85 -17.13 3.67
CA GLU A 68 -8.82 -18.17 3.69
C GLU A 68 -7.51 -17.64 4.28
N THR A 69 -7.11 -16.42 3.89
CA THR A 69 -5.92 -15.75 4.46
C THR A 69 -6.04 -15.60 5.98
N LEU A 70 -7.16 -15.09 6.47
CA LEU A 70 -7.41 -14.91 7.91
C LEU A 70 -7.53 -16.25 8.66
N LYS A 71 -7.97 -17.31 7.99
CA LYS A 71 -8.06 -18.66 8.55
C LYS A 71 -6.68 -19.28 8.78
N ILE A 72 -5.75 -19.12 7.83
CA ILE A 72 -4.42 -19.72 7.93
C ILE A 72 -3.40 -18.84 8.69
N LEU A 73 -3.60 -17.52 8.71
CA LEU A 73 -2.67 -16.58 9.34
C LEU A 73 -2.33 -16.91 10.81
N PRO A 74 -3.30 -17.23 11.70
CA PRO A 74 -2.98 -17.60 13.09
C PRO A 74 -2.04 -18.80 13.19
N LYS A 75 -2.26 -19.85 12.38
CA LYS A 75 -1.41 -21.04 12.36
C LYS A 75 0.02 -20.69 11.97
N ILE A 76 0.20 -19.93 10.88
CA ILE A 76 1.52 -19.50 10.41
C ILE A 76 2.22 -18.65 11.48
N VAL A 77 1.51 -17.68 12.05
CA VAL A 77 2.06 -16.80 13.09
C VAL A 77 2.51 -17.61 14.30
N ASP A 78 1.66 -18.50 14.80
CA ASP A 78 1.95 -19.29 16.01
C ASP A 78 3.12 -20.26 15.79
N GLU A 79 3.18 -20.92 14.64
CA GLU A 79 4.21 -21.93 14.34
C GLU A 79 5.58 -21.30 14.00
N GLU A 80 5.60 -20.17 13.30
CA GLU A 80 6.85 -19.59 12.79
C GLU A 80 7.40 -18.45 13.66
N TYR A 81 6.53 -17.76 14.40
CA TYR A 81 6.90 -16.59 15.20
C TYR A 81 6.52 -16.75 16.69
N GLY A 82 5.41 -17.42 16.96
CA GLY A 82 4.83 -17.60 18.30
C GLY A 82 5.79 -18.27 19.29
N ALA A 83 6.55 -19.27 18.86
CA ALA A 83 7.53 -19.94 19.72
C ALA A 83 8.55 -18.97 20.35
N ALA A 84 9.02 -17.96 19.59
CA ALA A 84 9.94 -16.95 20.11
C ALA A 84 9.25 -16.00 21.10
N VAL A 85 8.01 -15.59 20.81
CA VAL A 85 7.17 -14.77 21.70
C VAL A 85 6.94 -15.49 23.03
N VAL A 86 6.49 -16.74 22.99
CA VAL A 86 6.21 -17.56 24.19
C VAL A 86 7.49 -17.76 25.01
N ARG A 87 8.61 -18.11 24.36
CA ARG A 87 9.87 -18.39 25.05
C ARG A 87 10.43 -17.17 25.77
N HIS A 88 10.44 -16.01 25.11
CA HIS A 88 11.15 -14.83 25.60
C HIS A 88 10.27 -13.83 26.34
N ILE A 89 8.99 -13.73 26.00
CA ILE A 89 8.07 -12.74 26.58
C ILE A 89 7.13 -13.37 27.60
N LYS A 90 6.72 -14.63 27.40
CA LYS A 90 5.77 -15.35 28.27
C LYS A 90 4.51 -14.50 28.56
N PRO A 91 3.79 -14.05 27.52
CA PRO A 91 2.70 -13.09 27.67
C PRO A 91 1.59 -13.64 28.58
N LYS A 92 1.18 -12.83 29.56
CA LYS A 92 0.10 -13.15 30.51
C LYS A 92 -1.28 -12.66 30.07
N HIS A 93 -1.34 -11.80 29.06
CA HIS A 93 -2.58 -11.25 28.50
C HIS A 93 -2.61 -11.44 26.98
N GLN A 94 -3.80 -11.63 26.42
CA GLN A 94 -3.96 -11.89 24.99
C GLN A 94 -3.36 -10.78 24.11
N HIS A 95 -3.61 -9.53 24.45
CA HIS A 95 -3.09 -8.36 23.72
C HIS A 95 -1.55 -8.24 23.76
N HIS A 96 -0.90 -8.81 24.78
CA HIS A 96 0.57 -8.89 24.81
C HIS A 96 1.08 -9.89 23.78
N TYR A 97 0.43 -11.05 23.65
CA TYR A 97 0.78 -12.03 22.62
C TYR A 97 0.51 -11.45 21.23
N ASP A 98 -0.69 -10.92 20.99
CA ASP A 98 -1.10 -10.41 19.68
C ASP A 98 -0.19 -9.27 19.20
N GLY A 99 0.13 -8.32 20.08
CA GLY A 99 1.04 -7.23 19.76
C GLY A 99 2.47 -7.71 19.52
N ALA A 100 3.01 -8.59 20.37
CA ALA A 100 4.36 -9.12 20.20
C ALA A 100 4.51 -10.00 18.95
N ALA A 101 3.49 -10.81 18.64
CA ALA A 101 3.43 -11.61 17.43
C ALA A 101 3.41 -10.73 16.19
N SER A 102 2.66 -9.62 16.19
CA SER A 102 2.66 -8.65 15.09
C SER A 102 4.04 -8.02 14.85
N VAL A 103 4.76 -7.69 15.93
CA VAL A 103 6.13 -7.16 15.82
C VAL A 103 7.07 -8.23 15.24
N CYS A 104 6.99 -9.47 15.74
CA CYS A 104 7.85 -10.57 15.31
C CYS A 104 7.56 -10.99 13.87
N PHE A 105 6.30 -10.92 13.41
CA PHE A 105 5.95 -11.18 12.02
C PHE A 105 6.65 -10.20 11.07
N ASN A 106 6.74 -8.92 11.44
CA ASN A 106 7.38 -7.90 10.61
C ASN A 106 8.90 -7.87 10.69
N LEU A 107 9.46 -8.08 11.88
CA LEU A 107 10.90 -7.91 12.15
C LEU A 107 11.64 -9.25 12.31
N GLY A 108 10.93 -10.36 12.15
CA GLY A 108 11.41 -11.71 12.41
C GLY A 108 11.36 -12.12 13.90
N PRO A 109 11.46 -13.43 14.19
CA PRO A 109 11.37 -13.98 15.55
C PRO A 109 12.48 -13.49 16.49
N GLY A 110 13.61 -13.00 15.94
CA GLY A 110 14.68 -12.40 16.72
C GLY A 110 14.26 -11.15 17.51
N ALA A 111 13.21 -10.45 17.05
CA ALA A 111 12.70 -9.25 17.72
C ALA A 111 12.19 -9.52 19.14
N ALA A 112 11.77 -10.76 19.44
CA ALA A 112 11.34 -11.18 20.78
C ALA A 112 12.47 -11.13 21.85
N LYS A 113 13.73 -10.90 21.44
CA LYS A 113 14.88 -10.77 22.34
C LYS A 113 15.29 -9.31 22.59
N TRP A 114 14.67 -8.37 21.90
CA TRP A 114 15.07 -6.96 21.92
C TRP A 114 14.62 -6.26 23.20
N LYS A 115 15.08 -5.02 23.41
CA LYS A 115 14.84 -4.26 24.65
C LYS A 115 13.34 -4.11 24.97
N TRP A 116 12.48 -3.87 23.98
CA TRP A 116 11.03 -3.76 24.19
C TRP A 116 10.42 -5.08 24.68
N ALA A 117 10.85 -6.21 24.12
CA ALA A 117 10.35 -7.53 24.47
C ALA A 117 10.80 -7.95 25.87
N LYS A 118 12.05 -7.64 26.23
CA LYS A 118 12.57 -7.81 27.61
C LYS A 118 11.78 -6.98 28.62
N ALA A 119 11.43 -5.73 28.29
CA ALA A 119 10.59 -4.91 29.15
C ALA A 119 9.19 -5.50 29.33
N LEU A 120 8.58 -6.00 28.25
CA LEU A 120 7.28 -6.67 28.32
C LEU A 120 7.34 -7.96 29.17
N ALA A 121 8.40 -8.76 29.01
CA ALA A 121 8.65 -9.97 29.79
C ALA A 121 8.81 -9.68 31.29
N ALA A 122 9.41 -8.54 31.63
CA ALA A 122 9.55 -8.05 32.99
C ALA A 122 8.24 -7.50 33.59
N GLY A 123 7.13 -7.51 32.83
CA GLY A 123 5.84 -7.00 33.28
C GLY A 123 5.67 -5.49 33.15
N ASP A 124 6.48 -4.82 32.30
CA ASP A 124 6.43 -3.38 32.08
C ASP A 124 5.96 -3.06 30.64
N PRO A 125 4.64 -3.15 30.36
CA PRO A 125 4.08 -2.88 29.04
C PRO A 125 4.20 -1.40 28.63
N ALA A 126 4.27 -0.48 29.59
CA ALA A 126 4.45 0.94 29.32
C ALA A 126 5.84 1.24 28.75
N LYS A 127 6.90 0.69 29.38
CA LYS A 127 8.27 0.78 28.87
C LYS A 127 8.45 0.00 27.58
N ALA A 128 7.83 -1.17 27.45
CA ALA A 128 7.83 -1.92 26.20
C ALA A 128 7.27 -1.06 25.04
N ALA A 129 6.12 -0.42 25.25
CA ALA A 129 5.51 0.47 24.27
C ALA A 129 6.36 1.70 23.93
N ALA A 130 6.99 2.33 24.93
CA ALA A 130 7.87 3.47 24.70
C ALA A 130 9.10 3.10 23.84
N LEU A 131 9.68 1.92 24.07
CA LEU A 131 10.78 1.38 23.27
C LEU A 131 10.31 0.98 21.87
N LEU A 132 9.13 0.36 21.75
CA LEU A 132 8.60 -0.13 20.49
C LEU A 132 8.31 0.99 19.49
N ARG A 133 7.81 2.15 19.95
CA ARG A 133 7.55 3.34 19.12
C ARG A 133 8.77 3.85 18.33
N LYS A 134 9.99 3.46 18.73
CA LYS A 134 11.25 3.85 18.08
C LYS A 134 11.92 2.68 17.34
N THR A 135 11.49 1.45 17.59
CA THR A 135 12.14 0.22 17.13
C THR A 135 11.67 -0.14 15.73
N GLY A 136 12.59 -0.52 14.82
CA GLY A 136 12.20 -1.05 13.50
C GLY A 136 11.33 -0.08 12.69
N THR A 137 11.62 1.22 12.78
CA THR A 137 10.90 2.31 12.08
C THR A 137 11.62 2.77 10.82
N THR A 138 12.71 2.10 10.45
CA THR A 138 13.60 2.46 9.35
C THR A 138 13.83 1.27 8.42
N ALA A 139 13.97 1.52 7.13
CA ALA A 139 14.50 0.55 6.15
C ALA A 139 15.50 1.24 5.23
N ALA A 140 16.58 0.54 4.85
CA ALA A 140 17.68 1.11 4.07
C ALA A 140 18.19 2.47 4.61
N GLY A 141 18.29 2.59 5.95
CA GLY A 141 18.75 3.82 6.62
C GLY A 141 17.73 4.96 6.68
N ARG A 142 16.56 4.85 6.04
CA ARG A 142 15.52 5.90 6.02
C ARG A 142 14.37 5.55 6.93
N ARG A 143 13.86 6.54 7.67
CA ARG A 143 12.66 6.40 8.50
C ARG A 143 11.41 6.30 7.61
N LEU A 144 10.61 5.26 7.82
CA LEU A 144 9.42 4.99 7.03
C LEU A 144 8.15 5.33 7.82
N PRO A 145 7.31 6.28 7.37
CA PRO A 145 6.07 6.65 8.05
C PRO A 145 5.13 5.46 8.32
N GLY A 146 5.03 4.52 7.38
CA GLY A 146 4.23 3.30 7.54
C GLY A 146 4.70 2.43 8.71
N LEU A 147 6.02 2.23 8.86
CA LEU A 147 6.58 1.47 9.98
C LEU A 147 6.39 2.22 11.32
N VAL A 148 6.52 3.54 11.33
CA VAL A 148 6.23 4.36 12.52
C VAL A 148 4.77 4.17 12.97
N LYS A 149 3.81 4.28 12.05
CA LYS A 149 2.38 4.11 12.32
C LYS A 149 2.08 2.71 12.87
N ARG A 150 2.67 1.67 12.26
CA ARG A 150 2.54 0.29 12.72
C ARG A 150 3.07 0.11 14.15
N ARG A 151 4.30 0.55 14.41
CA ARG A 151 4.92 0.44 15.75
C ARG A 151 4.13 1.22 16.81
N GLN A 152 3.50 2.33 16.45
CA GLN A 152 2.58 3.07 17.34
C GLN A 152 1.31 2.27 17.66
N ALA A 153 0.69 1.63 16.65
CA ALA A 153 -0.48 0.78 16.85
C ALA A 153 -0.15 -0.43 17.76
N GLU A 154 0.95 -1.15 17.48
CA GLU A 154 1.37 -2.28 18.29
C GLU A 154 1.77 -1.86 19.72
N ALA A 155 2.34 -0.66 19.88
CA ALA A 155 2.61 -0.10 21.20
C ALA A 155 1.31 0.18 21.99
N LEU A 156 0.25 0.65 21.33
CA LEU A 156 -1.06 0.83 21.97
C LEU A 156 -1.72 -0.51 22.29
N LEU A 157 -1.59 -1.49 21.40
CA LEU A 157 -2.08 -2.84 21.62
C LEU A 157 -1.40 -3.48 22.84
N ILE A 158 -0.07 -3.42 22.93
CA ILE A 158 0.68 -3.96 24.07
C ILE A 158 0.39 -3.18 25.36
N GLN A 159 0.32 -1.85 25.30
CA GLN A 159 0.17 -1.03 26.51
C GLN A 159 -1.25 -1.03 27.07
N ARG A 160 -2.26 -1.07 26.20
CA ARG A 160 -3.66 -0.77 26.56
C ARG A 160 -4.67 -1.78 26.01
N GLY A 161 -4.26 -2.77 25.23
CA GLY A 161 -5.17 -3.70 24.58
C GLY A 161 -6.02 -3.08 23.47
N ILE A 162 -5.61 -1.92 22.93
CA ILE A 162 -6.34 -1.22 21.86
C ILE A 162 -5.85 -1.73 20.51
N TYR A 163 -6.72 -2.44 19.80
CA TYR A 163 -6.48 -2.90 18.43
C TYR A 163 -6.73 -1.75 17.44
N ALA A 164 -5.96 -1.68 16.37
CA ALA A 164 -6.20 -0.70 15.29
C ALA A 164 -7.54 -0.96 14.59
N THR A 165 -8.00 -2.21 14.57
CA THR A 165 -9.21 -2.66 13.88
C THR A 165 -10.50 -2.54 14.70
N SER A 166 -10.44 -2.27 16.01
CA SER A 166 -11.62 -2.40 16.90
C SER A 166 -12.61 -1.23 16.89
N GLY A 167 -12.47 -0.21 16.03
CA GLY A 167 -13.42 0.93 16.00
C GLY A 167 -13.50 1.74 17.32
N ALA A 168 -12.78 1.33 18.36
CA ALA A 168 -12.76 1.91 19.71
C ALA A 168 -11.78 3.10 19.80
N ILE A 169 -11.78 3.93 18.77
CA ILE A 169 -11.44 5.35 18.89
C ILE A 169 -12.74 6.12 18.62
N ARG A 170 -13.71 6.01 19.53
CA ARG A 170 -14.44 7.21 19.96
C ARG A 170 -13.57 7.89 21.00
N VAL A 171 -12.61 8.66 20.51
CA VAL A 171 -12.14 9.80 21.28
C VAL A 171 -13.29 10.79 21.16
N GLU A 172 -14.08 10.95 22.23
CA GLU A 172 -14.94 12.12 22.36
C GLU A 172 -14.07 13.34 22.07
N PRO A 173 -14.46 14.26 21.17
CA PRO A 173 -13.66 15.44 20.85
C PRO A 173 -13.52 16.29 22.10
N ARG A 174 -12.46 16.07 22.88
CA ARG A 174 -12.02 17.07 23.85
C ARG A 174 -11.38 18.15 23.01
N GLU A 175 -12.06 19.29 22.90
CA GLU A 175 -11.73 20.50 22.13
C GLU A 175 -10.31 21.09 22.35
N THR A 176 -9.41 20.40 23.06
CA THR A 176 -8.09 20.90 23.46
C THR A 176 -6.90 20.08 22.95
N VAL A 177 -7.08 19.12 22.04
CA VAL A 177 -5.97 18.48 21.30
C VAL A 177 -5.92 18.88 19.82
N ALA A 178 -6.49 20.04 19.49
CA ALA A 178 -6.27 20.73 18.23
C ALA A 178 -4.85 21.35 18.19
N LYS A 179 -3.80 20.51 18.23
CA LYS A 179 -2.42 20.86 17.82
C LYS A 179 -1.49 19.64 17.84
N ALA A 180 -1.77 18.64 17.00
CA ALA A 180 -0.74 17.74 16.46
C ALA A 180 -1.29 16.87 15.31
N SER A 181 -2.00 17.46 14.34
CA SER A 181 -2.10 16.84 13.03
C SER A 181 -0.86 17.27 12.24
N THR A 182 0.15 16.41 12.16
CA THR A 182 1.27 16.72 11.26
C THR A 182 0.77 16.52 9.84
N ALA A 183 0.52 17.65 9.16
CA ALA A 183 0.38 17.71 7.72
C ALA A 183 1.44 16.81 7.07
N SER A 184 1.00 15.87 6.23
CA SER A 184 1.91 15.02 5.46
C SER A 184 2.07 15.64 4.07
N ASP A 185 3.31 15.89 3.65
CA ASP A 185 3.62 16.41 2.31
C ASP A 185 3.14 15.45 1.22
N GLU A 186 3.16 14.14 1.49
CA GLU A 186 2.63 13.11 0.62
C GLU A 186 1.08 13.20 0.51
N LEU A 187 0.36 13.34 1.63
CA LEU A 187 -1.08 13.57 1.59
C LEU A 187 -1.42 14.90 0.91
N ARG A 188 -0.62 15.94 1.12
CA ARG A 188 -0.77 17.23 0.47
C ARG A 188 -0.59 17.13 -1.05
N HIS A 189 0.40 16.35 -1.48
CA HIS A 189 0.64 16.02 -2.88
C HIS A 189 -0.56 15.30 -3.50
N TYR A 190 -1.08 14.24 -2.87
CA TYR A 190 -2.25 13.52 -3.39
C TYR A 190 -3.56 14.31 -3.28
N GLN A 191 -3.75 15.16 -2.26
CA GLN A 191 -4.83 16.14 -2.23
C GLN A 191 -4.74 17.09 -3.43
N GLY A 192 -3.52 17.51 -3.80
CA GLY A 192 -3.26 18.34 -4.98
C GLY A 192 -3.63 17.62 -6.29
N ILE A 193 -3.24 16.35 -6.43
CA ILE A 193 -3.64 15.53 -7.59
C ILE A 193 -5.17 15.38 -7.64
N LEU A 194 -5.82 15.03 -6.52
CA LEU A 194 -7.27 14.89 -6.46
C LEU A 194 -8.00 16.21 -6.78
N ALA A 195 -7.44 17.36 -6.39
CA ALA A 195 -7.99 18.67 -6.72
C ALA A 195 -7.85 18.97 -8.22
N LYS A 196 -6.69 18.70 -8.83
CA LYS A 196 -6.47 18.83 -10.28
C LYS A 196 -7.41 17.95 -11.09
N LEU A 197 -7.71 16.75 -10.59
CA LEU A 197 -8.65 15.81 -11.20
C LEU A 197 -10.13 16.14 -10.90
N GLY A 198 -10.42 17.22 -10.17
CA GLY A 198 -11.79 17.67 -9.87
C GLY A 198 -12.51 16.85 -8.79
N HIS A 199 -11.80 16.01 -8.05
CA HIS A 199 -12.38 15.17 -7.00
C HIS A 199 -12.29 15.78 -5.59
N TYR A 200 -11.50 16.83 -5.38
CA TYR A 200 -11.25 17.44 -4.07
C TYR A 200 -11.40 18.96 -4.09
N ASP A 201 -12.20 19.48 -3.15
CA ASP A 201 -12.53 20.91 -2.96
C ASP A 201 -12.09 21.45 -1.58
N GLY A 202 -11.29 20.66 -0.85
CA GLY A 202 -10.77 21.00 0.46
C GLY A 202 -9.43 21.73 0.41
N ALA A 203 -8.95 22.17 1.58
CA ALA A 203 -7.62 22.76 1.70
C ALA A 203 -6.53 21.69 1.47
N LEU A 204 -5.45 22.05 0.78
CA LEU A 204 -4.25 21.21 0.62
C LEU A 204 -3.40 21.22 1.90
N ASP A 205 -4.02 20.84 3.01
CA ASP A 205 -3.47 20.94 4.35
C ASP A 205 -2.60 19.74 4.71
N GLY A 206 -2.60 18.66 3.91
CA GLY A 206 -1.90 17.41 4.17
C GLY A 206 -2.57 16.53 5.23
N LEU A 207 -3.85 16.78 5.52
CA LEU A 207 -4.62 16.08 6.54
C LEU A 207 -5.60 15.07 5.94
N ALA A 208 -5.63 13.87 6.52
CA ALA A 208 -6.59 12.83 6.16
C ALA A 208 -7.95 13.09 6.83
N GLY A 209 -8.67 14.10 6.36
CA GLY A 209 -10.00 14.49 6.85
C GLY A 209 -11.16 13.89 6.03
N PRO A 210 -12.43 14.09 6.47
CA PRO A 210 -13.62 13.58 5.78
C PRO A 210 -13.71 13.99 4.31
N LYS A 211 -13.30 15.22 3.98
CA LYS A 211 -13.25 15.70 2.58
C LYS A 211 -12.25 14.90 1.74
N THR A 212 -11.08 14.58 2.29
CA THR A 212 -10.04 13.80 1.58
C THR A 212 -10.50 12.37 1.36
N THR A 213 -11.12 11.75 2.36
CA THR A 213 -11.72 10.40 2.21
C THR A 213 -12.83 10.38 1.15
N LYS A 214 -13.69 11.40 1.10
CA LYS A 214 -14.74 11.53 0.08
C LYS A 214 -14.14 11.65 -1.33
N ALA A 215 -13.11 12.47 -1.51
CA ALA A 215 -12.42 12.64 -2.78
C ALA A 215 -11.74 11.35 -3.26
N VAL A 216 -11.09 10.62 -2.34
CA VAL A 216 -10.47 9.33 -2.66
C VAL A 216 -11.53 8.32 -3.11
N ARG A 217 -12.70 8.26 -2.45
CA ARG A 217 -13.81 7.41 -2.88
C ARG A 217 -14.31 7.78 -4.27
N ALA A 218 -14.49 9.08 -4.54
CA ALA A 218 -14.95 9.55 -5.84
C ALA A 218 -13.99 9.14 -6.96
N PHE A 219 -12.69 9.30 -6.74
CA PHE A 219 -11.66 8.84 -7.68
C PHE A 219 -11.70 7.33 -7.87
N GLN A 220 -11.73 6.55 -6.78
CA GLN A 220 -11.75 5.08 -6.84
C GLN A 220 -12.99 4.53 -7.56
N ALA A 221 -14.16 5.18 -7.40
CA ALA A 221 -15.39 4.76 -8.07
C ALA A 221 -15.29 4.79 -9.60
N GLY A 222 -14.44 5.65 -10.16
CA GLY A 222 -14.17 5.72 -11.61
C GLY A 222 -13.12 4.72 -12.11
N HIS A 223 -12.51 3.92 -11.24
CA HIS A 223 -11.37 3.06 -11.58
C HIS A 223 -11.70 1.58 -11.27
N PRO A 224 -12.03 0.75 -12.27
CA PRO A 224 -12.49 -0.63 -12.07
C PRO A 224 -11.52 -1.55 -11.33
N HIS A 225 -10.23 -1.18 -11.29
CA HIS A 225 -9.15 -1.92 -10.63
C HIS A 225 -8.89 -1.45 -9.19
N LEU A 226 -9.62 -0.45 -8.70
CA LEU A 226 -9.52 0.07 -7.34
C LEU A 226 -10.77 -0.28 -6.53
N LYS A 227 -10.58 -0.47 -5.23
CA LYS A 227 -11.69 -0.62 -4.29
C LYS A 227 -12.14 0.77 -3.83
N THR A 228 -13.43 1.04 -3.89
CA THR A 228 -14.05 2.30 -3.42
C THR A 228 -14.19 2.35 -1.90
N ASP A 229 -13.06 2.37 -1.18
CA ASP A 229 -13.01 2.35 0.28
C ASP A 229 -12.59 3.68 0.93
N GLY A 230 -12.17 4.65 0.12
CA GLY A 230 -11.71 5.96 0.58
C GLY A 230 -10.31 5.95 1.18
N ILE A 231 -9.57 4.87 0.98
CA ILE A 231 -8.23 4.69 1.52
C ILE A 231 -7.22 4.97 0.40
N LEU A 232 -6.35 5.95 0.66
CA LEU A 232 -5.22 6.28 -0.19
C LEU A 232 -4.08 5.26 0.03
N GLY A 233 -4.31 4.02 -0.43
CA GLY A 233 -3.31 2.95 -0.43
C GLY A 233 -2.41 2.99 -1.67
N PRO A 234 -1.37 2.13 -1.74
CA PRO A 234 -0.40 2.13 -2.85
C PRO A 234 -1.02 2.01 -4.24
N ALA A 235 -2.09 1.21 -4.38
CA ALA A 235 -2.81 1.06 -5.66
C ALA A 235 -3.53 2.36 -6.05
N THR A 236 -4.20 3.01 -5.10
CA THR A 236 -4.87 4.31 -5.29
C THR A 236 -3.86 5.40 -5.59
N ALA A 237 -2.75 5.45 -4.85
CA ALA A 237 -1.63 6.37 -5.06
C ALA A 237 -1.03 6.21 -6.46
N ALA A 238 -0.68 4.99 -6.86
CA ALA A 238 -0.14 4.73 -8.19
C ALA A 238 -1.14 5.05 -9.31
N ALA A 239 -2.44 4.87 -9.09
CA ALA A 239 -3.47 5.27 -10.05
C ALA A 239 -3.59 6.80 -10.14
N LEU A 240 -3.50 7.52 -9.02
CA LEU A 240 -3.49 8.98 -8.99
C LEU A 240 -2.26 9.54 -9.71
N GLU A 241 -1.07 8.98 -9.49
CA GLU A 241 0.15 9.37 -10.20
C GLU A 241 0.03 9.13 -11.71
N ARG A 242 -0.52 7.99 -12.13
CA ARG A 242 -0.77 7.73 -13.56
C ARG A 242 -1.79 8.71 -14.16
N ALA A 243 -2.84 9.05 -13.41
CA ALA A 243 -3.84 10.01 -13.85
C ALA A 243 -3.27 11.44 -13.95
N ALA A 244 -2.41 11.83 -12.99
CA ALA A 244 -1.68 13.10 -13.04
C ALA A 244 -0.72 13.15 -14.24
N ALA A 245 0.09 12.11 -14.45
CA ALA A 245 1.01 12.02 -15.58
C ALA A 245 0.27 11.98 -16.93
N ALA A 246 -0.90 11.35 -17.01
CA ALA A 246 -1.75 11.37 -18.21
C ALA A 246 -2.37 12.76 -18.46
N GLY A 247 -2.73 13.48 -17.40
CA GLY A 247 -3.18 14.87 -17.48
C GLY A 247 -2.08 15.81 -17.97
N ASP A 248 -0.85 15.65 -17.45
CA ASP A 248 0.32 16.43 -17.86
C ASP A 248 0.77 16.07 -19.29
N ALA A 249 0.70 14.80 -19.68
CA ALA A 249 0.95 14.36 -21.05
C ALA A 249 -0.12 14.90 -22.02
N GLY A 250 -1.40 14.90 -21.62
CA GLY A 250 -2.50 15.48 -22.39
C GLY A 250 -2.37 17.00 -22.55
N ALA A 251 -2.00 17.71 -21.49
CA ALA A 251 -1.68 19.13 -21.55
C ALA A 251 -0.46 19.41 -22.46
N THR A 252 0.57 18.57 -22.39
CA THR A 252 1.73 18.63 -23.29
C THR A 252 1.35 18.34 -24.73
N THR A 253 0.44 17.40 -24.99
CA THR A 253 -0.10 17.09 -26.32
C THR A 253 -0.98 18.23 -26.86
N ILE A 254 -1.79 18.88 -26.02
CA ILE A 254 -2.59 20.06 -26.41
C ILE A 254 -1.67 21.26 -26.70
N VAL A 255 -0.66 21.52 -25.86
CA VAL A 255 0.34 22.56 -26.12
C VAL A 255 1.13 22.23 -27.39
N ALA A 256 1.53 20.98 -27.61
CA ALA A 256 2.19 20.55 -28.84
C ALA A 256 1.28 20.71 -30.07
N LEU A 257 -0.02 20.39 -29.98
CA LEU A 257 -1.01 20.61 -31.04
C LEU A 257 -1.26 22.10 -31.29
N LEU A 258 -1.29 22.94 -30.25
CA LEU A 258 -1.40 24.40 -30.39
C LEU A 258 -0.14 25.01 -31.00
N VAL A 259 1.04 24.52 -30.63
CA VAL A 259 2.33 24.88 -31.24
C VAL A 259 2.41 24.36 -32.68
N SER A 260 1.83 23.19 -32.98
CA SER A 260 1.73 22.64 -34.34
C SER A 260 0.71 23.39 -35.19
N GLY A 261 -0.40 23.83 -34.62
CA GLY A 261 -1.39 24.70 -35.25
C GLY A 261 -0.85 26.12 -35.48
N ALA A 262 -0.05 26.64 -34.54
CA ALA A 262 0.75 27.84 -34.74
C ALA A 262 1.86 27.61 -35.78
N GLY A 263 2.41 26.40 -35.89
CA GLY A 263 3.33 25.98 -36.95
C GLY A 263 2.67 25.97 -38.33
N ALA A 264 1.41 25.55 -38.43
CA ALA A 264 0.62 25.66 -39.65
C ALA A 264 0.28 27.13 -40.00
N ALA A 265 0.14 28.02 -39.02
CA ALA A 265 0.03 29.46 -39.22
C ALA A 265 1.39 30.11 -39.58
N ALA A 266 2.50 29.58 -39.05
CA ALA A 266 3.87 30.04 -39.33
C ALA A 266 4.34 29.69 -40.75
N ALA A 267 3.83 28.59 -41.32
CA ALA A 267 4.05 28.24 -42.73
C ALA A 267 3.47 29.28 -43.71
N GLN A 268 2.66 30.23 -43.23
CA GLN A 268 2.19 31.41 -43.98
C GLN A 268 3.09 32.66 -43.79
N GLY A 269 4.28 32.52 -43.18
CA GLY A 269 5.36 33.50 -43.28
C GLY A 269 5.52 34.50 -42.13
N GLY A 270 5.05 34.19 -40.90
CA GLY A 270 4.99 35.18 -39.81
C GLY A 270 5.74 34.88 -38.50
N ALA A 271 6.39 33.72 -38.33
CA ALA A 271 6.94 33.35 -37.01
C ALA A 271 8.46 33.59 -36.87
N PRO A 272 8.94 34.07 -35.69
CA PRO A 272 10.37 34.27 -35.42
C PRO A 272 11.18 32.96 -35.38
N GLU A 273 12.44 33.02 -35.78
CA GLU A 273 13.35 31.88 -36.00
C GLU A 273 13.47 30.93 -34.80
N TRP A 274 13.42 31.44 -33.56
CA TRP A 274 13.49 30.61 -32.34
C TRP A 274 12.31 29.62 -32.18
N VAL A 275 11.18 29.88 -32.85
CA VAL A 275 9.99 29.01 -32.84
C VAL A 275 10.21 27.77 -33.73
N LEU A 276 10.99 27.88 -34.81
CA LEU A 276 11.28 26.78 -35.72
C LEU A 276 12.24 25.74 -35.09
N TRP A 277 13.17 26.21 -34.26
CA TRP A 277 14.11 25.34 -33.53
C TRP A 277 13.43 24.48 -32.46
N LEU A 278 12.39 24.99 -31.79
CA LEU A 278 11.61 24.23 -30.80
C LEU A 278 10.75 23.13 -31.46
N ALA A 279 10.23 23.39 -32.66
CA ALA A 279 9.39 22.42 -33.40
C ALA A 279 10.20 21.20 -33.89
N GLY A 280 11.43 21.40 -34.36
CA GLY A 280 12.29 20.32 -34.85
C GLY A 280 12.76 19.34 -33.78
N ALA A 281 13.09 19.83 -32.58
CA ALA A 281 13.58 18.99 -31.48
C ALA A 281 12.46 18.12 -30.86
N GLY A 282 11.21 18.60 -30.85
CA GLY A 282 10.06 17.88 -30.29
C GLY A 282 9.61 16.67 -31.11
N ALA A 283 9.68 16.75 -32.45
CA ALA A 283 9.22 15.69 -33.33
C ALA A 283 10.06 14.40 -33.23
N GLY A 284 11.38 14.52 -33.06
CA GLY A 284 12.27 13.36 -32.94
C GLY A 284 12.08 12.55 -31.66
N VAL A 285 11.82 13.22 -30.53
CA VAL A 285 11.62 12.58 -29.22
C VAL A 285 10.29 11.83 -29.17
N ALA A 286 9.24 12.36 -29.79
CA ALA A 286 7.91 11.74 -29.84
C ALA A 286 7.90 10.41 -30.64
N VAL A 287 8.62 10.35 -31.76
CA VAL A 287 8.70 9.13 -32.59
C VAL A 287 9.44 8.01 -31.85
N VAL A 288 10.58 8.33 -31.23
CA VAL A 288 11.37 7.33 -30.47
C VAL A 288 10.58 6.81 -29.27
N GLY A 289 9.92 7.69 -28.52
CA GLY A 289 9.05 7.30 -27.40
C GLY A 289 7.87 6.43 -27.84
N GLY A 290 7.22 6.75 -28.97
CA GLY A 290 6.13 5.97 -29.55
C GLY A 290 6.55 4.55 -29.95
N VAL A 291 7.74 4.40 -30.55
CA VAL A 291 8.28 3.09 -30.94
C VAL A 291 8.65 2.25 -29.71
N VAL A 292 9.26 2.84 -28.68
CA VAL A 292 9.58 2.15 -27.43
C VAL A 292 8.30 1.71 -26.70
N MET A 293 7.28 2.58 -26.64
CA MET A 293 5.98 2.23 -26.05
C MET A 293 5.26 1.16 -26.86
N ALA A 294 5.28 1.21 -28.20
CA ALA A 294 4.69 0.17 -29.04
C ALA A 294 5.38 -1.20 -28.84
N TRP A 295 6.69 -1.21 -28.55
CA TRP A 295 7.45 -2.43 -28.25
C TRP A 295 7.17 -2.98 -26.85
N VAL A 296 7.20 -2.12 -25.81
CA VAL A 296 6.95 -2.50 -24.41
C VAL A 296 5.51 -2.98 -24.19
N TYR A 297 4.54 -2.34 -24.85
CA TYR A 297 3.12 -2.64 -24.70
C TYR A 297 2.55 -3.51 -25.84
N ARG A 298 3.41 -4.18 -26.61
CA ARG A 298 3.01 -4.95 -27.81
C ARG A 298 1.91 -5.98 -27.54
N ASP A 299 1.95 -6.64 -26.38
CA ASP A 299 1.02 -7.72 -26.02
C ASP A 299 -0.34 -7.16 -25.58
N GLU A 300 -0.36 -6.02 -24.90
CA GLU A 300 -1.57 -5.28 -24.50
C GLU A 300 -2.26 -4.64 -25.72
N ILE A 301 -1.47 -4.09 -26.64
CA ILE A 301 -1.96 -3.52 -27.91
C ILE A 301 -2.56 -4.62 -28.79
N ARG A 302 -1.91 -5.79 -28.90
CA ARG A 302 -2.48 -6.96 -29.60
C ARG A 302 -3.80 -7.42 -28.98
N HIS A 303 -3.93 -7.39 -27.67
CA HIS A 303 -5.15 -7.85 -26.99
C HIS A 303 -6.33 -6.86 -27.13
N ARG A 304 -6.05 -5.56 -27.21
CA ARG A 304 -7.07 -4.53 -27.47
C ARG A 304 -7.51 -4.50 -28.93
N LEU A 305 -6.57 -4.72 -29.86
CA LEU A 305 -6.89 -4.84 -31.28
C LEU A 305 -7.69 -6.11 -31.58
N SER A 306 -7.38 -7.25 -30.97
CA SER A 306 -8.19 -8.47 -31.13
C SER A 306 -9.61 -8.32 -30.58
N GLY A 307 -9.80 -7.55 -29.49
CA GLY A 307 -11.13 -7.17 -28.99
C GLY A 307 -11.90 -6.20 -29.89
N LEU A 308 -11.21 -5.39 -30.68
CA LEU A 308 -11.80 -4.46 -31.67
C LEU A 308 -12.23 -5.17 -32.96
N PHE A 309 -11.49 -6.19 -33.42
CA PHE A 309 -11.87 -6.98 -34.59
C PHE A 309 -13.02 -7.98 -34.32
N SER A 310 -13.15 -8.50 -33.09
CA SER A 310 -14.29 -9.35 -32.72
C SER A 310 -15.63 -8.59 -32.60
N ARG A 311 -15.61 -7.26 -32.41
CA ARG A 311 -16.83 -6.42 -32.38
C ARG A 311 -17.35 -6.00 -33.76
N ARG A 312 -16.57 -6.19 -34.82
CA ARG A 312 -17.01 -5.91 -36.20
C ARG A 312 -17.56 -7.13 -36.96
N ALA A 313 -17.45 -8.33 -36.40
CA ALA A 313 -18.01 -9.55 -36.98
C ALA A 313 -19.43 -9.88 -36.44
N SER A 314 -20.03 -8.99 -35.64
CA SER A 314 -21.35 -9.20 -35.03
C SER A 314 -22.24 -7.95 -35.07
N ALA A 315 -22.00 -7.06 -36.03
CA ALA A 315 -22.88 -5.94 -36.34
C ALA A 315 -23.31 -6.04 -37.81
#